data_AF-A0A3L7W6U1-F1
#
_entry.id   AF-A0A3L7W6U1-F1
#
_cell.length_a   1.000
_cell.length_b   1.000
_cell.length_c   1.000
_cell.angle_alpha   90.00
_cell.angle_beta   90.00
_cell.angle_gamma   90.00
#
_symmetry.space_group_name_H-M   'P 1'
#
loop_
_entity.id
_entity.type
_entity.pdbx_description
1 polymer ?
#
loop_
_entity_poly.entity_id
_entity_poly.type
_entity_poly.pdbx_seq_one_letter_code
_entity_poly.pdbx_strand_id
1 'polypeptide(L)'
;FAADWDTELVRERLIGALGSERAASAEVLTRAAGSTVTGLAAQTAERIVEAYRLARSLGIPGGAGSNAWAVTAERSLTGGPLLASDPHLESRMPGLLHVSHTVGGRFNVIGANCPGVPLVAMGHNRELAWGITAGLADVSDCYVETIDPQNETMYATPEGYRTGRTRIEQIAVRDSEPVEERVLETRHGPVLGPVIPGEARAVALRSTGLEPGDPLGPVLDLCRATTVEAFDEAVSRRPGVTFNYIFAHRLGRIGYRMSGSIPRRAPGAGLLPHDGASEVEVPGYISADEMPRQLDPERGYVVSANQDPGVLADVGEDFCEPARADRIAALIEASAKHGIGSFAAIQTDQRSEYLVRLRDVAVPLITDPELAGIAAAWDGRVQASSAAAAFLESAFRAASHALARRLAGRDEALLLGQGIGVPFAGSSFALRAQGWVLRALESASAPCFTDAADRDRLLRAAIHEATESLRKQLGPEPGQWTWGALHVWRLPHALSAVPGLGKYFSRGPYPIGGDLNTVWQASLSLVRDTDATGILPGYRQIVDLADMDRSLFQLSTGQSGIPGHPRYGDCIEEYLAGRYRPLLFTRGAVEAAAEHTLTLEPA
;
A
#
# COMPACT_ATOMS: atom_id res chain seq x y z
N PHE A 1 -1.26 -3.10 -7.48
CA PHE A 1 -1.93 -3.80 -6.36
C PHE A 1 -1.97 -5.31 -6.61
N ALA A 2 -0.80 -5.90 -6.89
CA ALA A 2 -0.48 -7.31 -6.76
C ALA A 2 0.85 -7.31 -5.98
N ALA A 3 1.05 -8.24 -5.03
CA ALA A 3 2.11 -8.10 -4.02
C ALA A 3 3.32 -9.04 -4.21
N ASP A 4 3.13 -10.19 -4.87
CA ASP A 4 4.12 -11.27 -4.84
C ASP A 4 5.16 -11.23 -5.98
N TRP A 5 4.80 -10.95 -7.24
CA TRP A 5 5.70 -11.31 -8.36
C TRP A 5 7.13 -10.70 -8.34
N ASP A 6 7.32 -9.45 -7.93
CA ASP A 6 8.67 -8.90 -7.74
C ASP A 6 9.30 -9.37 -6.41
N THR A 7 8.47 -9.75 -5.45
CA THR A 7 8.88 -10.40 -4.20
C THR A 7 9.35 -11.84 -4.42
N GLU A 8 8.74 -12.66 -5.29
CA GLU A 8 9.24 -13.99 -5.70
C GLU A 8 10.72 -13.93 -6.08
N LEU A 9 11.07 -12.94 -6.91
CA LEU A 9 12.42 -12.72 -7.40
C LEU A 9 13.35 -12.09 -6.35
N VAL A 10 12.84 -11.29 -5.41
CA VAL A 10 13.61 -10.87 -4.21
C VAL A 10 13.89 -12.07 -3.30
N ARG A 11 12.90 -12.94 -3.10
CA ARG A 11 12.93 -14.13 -2.24
C ARG A 11 13.91 -15.18 -2.78
N GLU A 12 13.86 -15.45 -4.08
CA GLU A 12 14.84 -16.29 -4.77
C GLU A 12 16.28 -15.72 -4.65
N ARG A 13 16.46 -14.40 -4.88
CA ARG A 13 17.77 -13.73 -4.72
C ARG A 13 18.30 -13.84 -3.28
N LEU A 14 17.45 -13.65 -2.27
CA LEU A 14 17.78 -13.82 -0.86
C LEU A 14 18.13 -15.27 -0.52
N ILE A 15 17.35 -16.24 -0.98
CA ILE A 15 17.64 -17.68 -0.79
C ILE A 15 18.97 -18.06 -1.46
N GLY A 16 19.26 -17.52 -2.64
CA GLY A 16 20.54 -17.68 -3.35
C GLY A 16 21.75 -17.05 -2.63
N ALA A 17 21.57 -15.91 -1.97
CA ALA A 17 22.63 -15.22 -1.24
C ALA A 17 22.89 -15.80 0.16
N LEU A 18 21.84 -16.28 0.84
CA LEU A 18 21.88 -16.60 2.28
C LEU A 18 21.78 -18.10 2.60
N GLY A 19 21.26 -18.90 1.67
CA GLY A 19 20.74 -20.24 1.95
C GLY A 19 19.32 -20.19 2.51
N SER A 20 18.53 -21.23 2.24
CA SER A 20 17.09 -21.28 2.52
C SER A 20 16.74 -21.09 4.00
N GLU A 21 17.38 -21.82 4.90
CA GLU A 21 17.13 -21.72 6.36
C GLU A 21 17.35 -20.29 6.88
N ARG A 22 18.41 -19.62 6.40
CA ARG A 22 18.77 -18.26 6.82
C ARG A 22 17.82 -17.22 6.22
N ALA A 23 17.45 -17.37 4.95
CA ALA A 23 16.44 -16.51 4.31
C ALA A 23 15.08 -16.63 5.03
N ALA A 24 14.59 -17.85 5.26
CA ALA A 24 13.35 -18.11 6.00
C ALA A 24 13.41 -17.66 7.49
N SER A 25 14.60 -17.56 8.10
CA SER A 25 14.75 -16.98 9.44
C SER A 25 14.69 -15.45 9.46
N ALA A 26 14.86 -14.80 8.32
CA ALA A 26 14.77 -13.34 8.15
C ALA A 26 13.39 -12.91 7.62
N GLU A 27 12.79 -13.70 6.72
CA GLU A 27 11.44 -13.48 6.19
C GLU A 27 10.38 -14.06 7.13
N VAL A 28 9.83 -13.23 8.02
CA VAL A 28 8.67 -13.59 8.83
C VAL A 28 7.40 -13.53 7.99
N LEU A 29 7.18 -14.58 7.18
CA LEU A 29 5.92 -14.86 6.47
C LEU A 29 4.75 -15.01 7.46
N THR A 30 3.53 -14.75 6.98
CA THR A 30 2.29 -14.92 7.77
C THR A 30 1.96 -16.39 8.07
N ARG A 31 2.30 -17.33 7.18
CA ARG A 31 2.42 -18.77 7.49
C ARG A 31 3.84 -19.28 7.22
N ALA A 32 4.23 -20.35 7.92
CA ALA A 32 5.60 -20.83 7.92
C ALA A 32 5.87 -22.00 6.95
N ALA A 33 7.09 -21.99 6.39
CA ALA A 33 7.88 -23.10 5.83
C ALA A 33 7.60 -23.59 4.37
N GLY A 34 8.55 -23.24 3.48
CA GLY A 34 8.80 -23.83 2.15
C GLY A 34 10.05 -23.19 1.51
N SER A 35 10.87 -23.91 0.71
CA SER A 35 12.06 -23.31 0.07
C SER A 35 12.73 -24.15 -1.04
N THR A 36 13.29 -23.50 -2.07
CA THR A 36 14.50 -23.95 -2.81
C THR A 36 15.21 -22.78 -3.57
N VAL A 37 16.35 -23.04 -4.23
CA VAL A 37 17.36 -22.06 -4.76
C VAL A 37 17.50 -22.19 -6.31
N THR A 38 17.93 -21.19 -7.12
CA THR A 38 19.34 -20.87 -7.54
C THR A 38 19.44 -19.69 -8.55
N GLY A 39 20.48 -18.82 -8.51
CA GLY A 39 20.79 -17.77 -9.53
C GLY A 39 21.73 -18.25 -10.68
N LEU A 40 22.50 -17.47 -11.48
CA LEU A 40 23.08 -16.09 -11.53
C LEU A 40 23.63 -15.84 -12.99
N ALA A 41 24.12 -14.69 -13.53
CA ALA A 41 24.13 -13.23 -13.26
C ALA A 41 24.84 -12.42 -14.40
N ALA A 42 24.68 -11.08 -14.42
CA ALA A 42 25.47 -10.04 -15.17
C ALA A 42 25.23 -9.92 -16.71
N GLN A 43 25.45 -8.78 -17.42
CA GLN A 43 26.07 -7.48 -17.11
C GLN A 43 25.62 -6.37 -18.13
N THR A 44 25.16 -5.17 -17.72
CA THR A 44 25.16 -3.89 -18.49
C THR A 44 24.72 -2.73 -17.58
N ALA A 45 25.63 -1.85 -17.16
CA ALA A 45 25.34 -0.87 -16.10
C ALA A 45 24.87 0.52 -16.58
N GLU A 46 25.37 1.01 -17.71
CA GLU A 46 25.34 2.46 -17.99
C GLU A 46 24.04 2.95 -18.65
N ARG A 47 23.41 2.14 -19.49
CA ARG A 47 22.14 2.49 -20.18
C ARG A 47 20.95 2.57 -19.22
N ILE A 48 20.99 1.87 -18.09
CA ILE A 48 19.90 1.79 -17.11
C ILE A 48 19.75 3.10 -16.32
N VAL A 49 20.86 3.80 -16.02
CA VAL A 49 20.86 5.02 -15.19
C VAL A 49 20.05 6.17 -15.84
N GLU A 50 19.99 6.20 -17.17
CA GLU A 50 19.25 7.21 -17.93
C GLU A 50 17.73 6.93 -17.91
N ALA A 51 17.33 5.68 -18.21
CA ALA A 51 15.94 5.24 -18.09
C ALA A 51 15.41 5.37 -16.64
N TYR A 52 16.25 5.12 -15.63
CA TYR A 52 15.92 5.24 -14.21
C TYR A 52 15.53 6.68 -13.82
N ARG A 53 16.16 7.70 -14.44
CA ARG A 53 15.79 9.11 -14.24
C ARG A 53 14.44 9.44 -14.88
N LEU A 54 14.18 8.91 -16.08
CA LEU A 54 12.92 9.15 -16.80
C LEU A 54 11.73 8.49 -16.11
N ALA A 55 11.85 7.21 -15.71
CA ALA A 55 10.79 6.49 -15.00
C ALA A 55 10.41 7.17 -13.66
N ARG A 56 11.40 7.71 -12.92
CA ARG A 56 11.18 8.51 -11.71
C ARG A 56 10.39 9.81 -11.92
N SER A 57 10.21 10.27 -13.17
CA SER A 57 9.34 11.43 -13.49
C SER A 57 7.95 11.08 -14.00
N LEU A 58 7.67 9.81 -14.30
CA LEU A 58 6.43 9.39 -14.98
C LEU A 58 5.34 8.83 -14.04
N GLY A 59 5.63 8.64 -12.75
CA GLY A 59 4.61 8.48 -11.70
C GLY A 59 3.67 7.28 -11.86
N ILE A 60 4.24 6.07 -12.00
CA ILE A 60 3.48 4.81 -11.87
C ILE A 60 3.13 4.64 -10.38
N PRO A 61 1.84 4.63 -9.98
CA PRO A 61 1.48 4.69 -8.57
C PRO A 61 1.91 3.45 -7.77
N GLY A 62 2.99 3.60 -7.00
CA GLY A 62 3.23 2.76 -5.84
C GLY A 62 2.16 3.04 -4.78
N GLY A 63 1.71 2.01 -4.06
CA GLY A 63 0.67 2.15 -3.06
C GLY A 63 0.47 0.86 -2.28
N ALA A 64 0.74 0.93 -0.97
CA ALA A 64 0.53 -0.15 -0.03
C ALA A 64 0.13 0.44 1.33
N GLY A 65 -0.93 -0.10 1.91
CA GLY A 65 -1.69 0.59 2.94
C GLY A 65 -3.00 1.18 2.41
N SER A 66 -4.02 1.13 3.23
CA SER A 66 -5.37 1.71 3.11
C SER A 66 -6.12 1.26 4.36
N ASN A 67 -7.07 2.04 4.86
CA ASN A 67 -7.97 1.60 5.92
C ASN A 67 -9.43 1.60 5.44
N ALA A 68 -10.23 0.70 5.98
CA ALA A 68 -11.68 0.76 5.94
C ALA A 68 -12.30 0.01 7.13
N TRP A 69 -13.38 0.53 7.70
CA TRP A 69 -14.14 -0.16 8.75
C TRP A 69 -15.61 0.27 8.76
N ALA A 70 -16.47 -0.56 9.35
CA ALA A 70 -17.86 -0.22 9.60
C ALA A 70 -18.31 -0.75 10.97
N VAL A 71 -19.28 -0.06 11.58
CA VAL A 71 -19.93 -0.46 12.85
C VAL A 71 -21.45 -0.46 12.67
N THR A 72 -22.15 -1.34 13.39
CA THR A 72 -23.62 -1.42 13.34
C THR A 72 -24.30 -0.24 14.04
N ALA A 73 -25.63 -0.15 13.92
CA ALA A 73 -26.45 0.87 14.59
C ALA A 73 -26.30 0.85 16.13
N GLU A 74 -26.11 -0.33 16.72
CA GLU A 74 -25.93 -0.53 18.16
C GLU A 74 -24.63 0.13 18.64
N ARG A 75 -23.57 0.07 17.83
CA ARG A 75 -22.29 0.78 18.05
C ARG A 75 -22.27 2.21 17.49
N SER A 76 -23.41 2.73 17.02
CA SER A 76 -23.51 4.10 16.53
C SER A 76 -24.23 5.04 17.53
N LEU A 77 -23.77 6.30 17.58
CA LEU A 77 -24.45 7.42 18.21
C LEU A 77 -25.56 8.01 17.31
N THR A 78 -25.63 7.62 16.03
CA THR A 78 -26.58 8.15 15.05
C THR A 78 -27.83 7.30 14.88
N GLY A 79 -27.81 6.06 15.38
CA GLY A 79 -28.91 5.09 15.24
C GLY A 79 -28.94 4.34 13.90
N GLY A 80 -28.00 4.62 12.99
CA GLY A 80 -27.73 3.84 11.78
C GLY A 80 -26.25 3.45 11.71
N PRO A 81 -25.86 2.49 10.86
CA PRO A 81 -24.46 2.11 10.68
C PRO A 81 -23.59 3.26 10.21
N LEU A 82 -22.32 3.25 10.63
CA LEU A 82 -21.28 4.16 10.18
C LEU A 82 -20.20 3.39 9.42
N LEU A 83 -19.66 3.98 8.36
CA LEU A 83 -18.54 3.43 7.58
C LEU A 83 -17.45 4.49 7.40
N ALA A 84 -16.18 4.11 7.56
CA ALA A 84 -15.02 4.92 7.17
C ALA A 84 -14.18 4.19 6.12
N SER A 85 -13.49 4.96 5.27
CA SER A 85 -12.46 4.44 4.37
C SER A 85 -11.49 5.53 3.94
N ASP A 86 -10.22 5.16 3.80
CA ASP A 86 -9.11 6.05 3.48
C ASP A 86 -8.00 5.25 2.75
N PRO A 87 -7.94 5.30 1.40
CA PRO A 87 -6.92 4.60 0.64
C PRO A 87 -5.56 5.31 0.67
N HIS A 88 -4.48 4.59 1.00
CA HIS A 88 -3.12 5.15 1.04
C HIS A 88 -2.42 4.96 -0.29
N LEU A 89 -1.96 6.07 -0.89
CA LEU A 89 -1.59 6.16 -2.30
C LEU A 89 -0.39 7.10 -2.48
N GLU A 90 0.28 7.00 -3.64
CA GLU A 90 1.35 7.92 -4.00
C GLU A 90 0.89 9.39 -3.96
N SER A 91 1.63 10.21 -3.22
CA SER A 91 1.44 11.66 -3.11
C SER A 91 1.90 12.38 -4.37
N ARG A 92 0.99 13.13 -4.99
CA ARG A 92 1.21 13.82 -6.27
C ARG A 92 0.25 15.01 -6.46
N MET A 93 0.62 15.95 -7.32
CA MET A 93 -0.28 16.97 -7.86
C MET A 93 -0.65 16.65 -9.32
N PRO A 94 -1.95 16.70 -9.70
CA PRO A 94 -3.12 16.65 -8.82
C PRO A 94 -3.25 15.29 -8.10
N GLY A 95 -3.99 15.26 -7.00
CA GLY A 95 -4.33 14.02 -6.30
C GLY A 95 -4.99 12.98 -7.22
N LEU A 96 -4.90 11.69 -6.87
CA LEU A 96 -5.46 10.61 -7.69
C LEU A 96 -7.00 10.54 -7.63
N LEU A 97 -7.60 10.93 -6.51
CA LEU A 97 -9.04 10.82 -6.26
C LEU A 97 -9.76 12.14 -6.51
N HIS A 98 -10.95 12.03 -7.10
CA HIS A 98 -11.86 13.13 -7.40
C HIS A 98 -13.27 12.76 -6.91
N VAL A 99 -13.94 13.65 -6.17
CA VAL A 99 -15.27 13.39 -5.61
C VAL A 99 -16.34 13.79 -6.61
N SER A 100 -17.36 12.97 -6.81
CA SER A 100 -18.51 13.33 -7.66
C SER A 100 -19.82 12.77 -7.11
N HIS A 101 -20.91 13.47 -7.41
CA HIS A 101 -22.28 13.04 -7.15
C HIS A 101 -22.99 12.85 -8.49
N THR A 102 -23.39 11.62 -8.81
CA THR A 102 -24.12 11.30 -10.05
C THR A 102 -25.57 10.99 -9.73
N VAL A 103 -26.48 11.84 -10.20
CA VAL A 103 -27.93 11.64 -10.11
C VAL A 103 -28.52 11.59 -11.52
N GLY A 104 -29.06 10.43 -11.93
CA GLY A 104 -29.65 10.25 -13.25
C GLY A 104 -29.98 8.80 -13.59
N GLY A 105 -31.14 8.57 -14.22
CA GLY A 105 -31.59 7.24 -14.60
C GLY A 105 -31.76 6.32 -13.38
N ARG A 106 -30.90 5.30 -13.26
CA ARG A 106 -30.84 4.36 -12.11
C ARG A 106 -29.79 4.72 -11.05
N PHE A 107 -29.14 5.88 -11.17
CA PHE A 107 -28.07 6.29 -10.26
C PHE A 107 -28.50 7.45 -9.35
N ASN A 108 -28.18 7.34 -8.07
CA ASN A 108 -28.00 8.44 -7.12
C ASN A 108 -26.88 8.02 -6.17
N VAL A 109 -25.63 8.33 -6.56
CA VAL A 109 -24.41 7.81 -5.92
C VAL A 109 -23.37 8.91 -5.77
N ILE A 110 -22.77 9.03 -4.59
CA ILE A 110 -21.76 10.04 -4.27
C ILE A 110 -20.50 9.39 -3.66
N GLY A 111 -19.34 9.93 -3.98
CA GLY A 111 -18.06 9.48 -3.43
C GLY A 111 -16.89 9.77 -4.36
N ALA A 112 -15.76 9.11 -4.13
CA ALA A 112 -14.54 9.32 -4.89
C ALA A 112 -14.25 8.21 -5.92
N ASN A 113 -13.58 8.61 -7.00
CA ASN A 113 -13.00 7.72 -8.01
C ASN A 113 -11.78 8.37 -8.69
N CYS A 114 -11.07 7.61 -9.52
CA CYS A 114 -10.01 8.12 -10.38
C CYS A 114 -10.61 8.85 -11.60
N PRO A 115 -10.17 10.07 -11.94
CA PRO A 115 -10.57 10.75 -13.17
C PRO A 115 -10.36 9.86 -14.41
N GLY A 116 -11.38 9.77 -15.27
CA GLY A 116 -11.40 8.88 -16.44
C GLY A 116 -12.08 7.52 -16.20
N VAL A 117 -12.28 7.11 -14.94
CA VAL A 117 -13.09 5.94 -14.57
C VAL A 117 -14.52 6.39 -14.27
N PRO A 118 -15.58 5.70 -14.75
CA PRO A 118 -16.96 6.11 -14.51
C PRO A 118 -17.43 5.86 -13.06
N LEU A 119 -18.33 6.73 -12.59
CA LEU A 119 -19.01 6.67 -11.28
C LEU A 119 -18.06 6.65 -10.07
N VAL A 120 -18.40 5.90 -9.03
CA VAL A 120 -17.85 6.00 -7.67
C VAL A 120 -17.21 4.68 -7.26
N ALA A 121 -15.92 4.71 -6.90
CA ALA A 121 -15.21 3.53 -6.40
C ALA A 121 -15.39 3.35 -4.89
N MET A 122 -15.38 4.44 -4.12
CA MET A 122 -15.62 4.46 -2.66
C MET A 122 -16.60 5.57 -2.35
N GLY A 123 -17.68 5.26 -1.62
CA GLY A 123 -18.74 6.22 -1.35
C GLY A 123 -20.02 5.56 -0.86
N HIS A 124 -21.17 6.12 -1.26
CA HIS A 124 -22.47 5.53 -0.98
C HIS A 124 -23.54 5.90 -2.02
N ASN A 125 -24.61 5.11 -2.05
CA ASN A 125 -25.87 5.46 -2.70
C ASN A 125 -26.95 5.69 -1.63
N ARG A 126 -28.23 5.43 -1.96
CA ARG A 126 -29.36 5.62 -1.03
C ARG A 126 -29.49 4.56 0.07
N GLU A 127 -28.93 3.36 -0.14
CA GLU A 127 -29.13 2.20 0.73
C GLU A 127 -27.82 1.55 1.21
N LEU A 128 -26.73 1.66 0.43
CA LEU A 128 -25.41 1.11 0.73
C LEU A 128 -24.33 2.19 0.80
N ALA A 129 -23.41 2.04 1.75
CA ALA A 129 -22.09 2.65 1.75
C ALA A 129 -21.01 1.58 1.57
N TRP A 130 -19.91 1.92 0.89
CA TRP A 130 -18.76 1.03 0.71
C TRP A 130 -17.42 1.78 0.71
N GLY A 131 -16.42 1.12 1.27
CA GLY A 131 -15.01 1.50 1.29
C GLY A 131 -14.13 0.38 0.72
N ILE A 132 -12.91 0.71 0.30
CA ILE A 132 -12.00 -0.23 -0.35
C ILE A 132 -10.62 -0.18 0.31
N THR A 133 -10.01 -1.34 0.54
CA THR A 133 -8.55 -1.48 0.65
C THR A 133 -8.03 -2.40 -0.45
N ALA A 134 -6.77 -2.24 -0.87
CA ALA A 134 -6.12 -3.24 -1.71
C ALA A 134 -6.18 -4.63 -1.03
N GLY A 135 -6.46 -5.69 -1.79
CA GLY A 135 -6.57 -7.05 -1.28
C GLY A 135 -5.22 -7.69 -0.92
N LEU A 136 -4.15 -7.29 -1.61
CA LEU A 136 -2.77 -7.81 -1.53
C LEU A 136 -2.59 -9.31 -1.81
N ALA A 137 -3.68 -10.05 -2.07
CA ALA A 137 -3.61 -11.45 -2.42
C ALA A 137 -2.77 -11.72 -3.68
N ASP A 138 -2.19 -12.92 -3.71
CA ASP A 138 -1.37 -13.43 -4.81
C ASP A 138 -2.22 -13.68 -6.07
N VAL A 139 -1.98 -12.84 -7.08
CA VAL A 139 -2.67 -12.85 -8.38
C VAL A 139 -1.70 -12.93 -9.57
N SER A 140 -0.44 -13.27 -9.30
CA SER A 140 0.64 -13.24 -10.30
C SER A 140 1.72 -14.27 -9.97
N ASP A 141 2.32 -14.87 -11.00
CA ASP A 141 3.38 -15.87 -10.87
C ASP A 141 4.53 -15.57 -11.85
N CYS A 142 5.77 -15.75 -11.42
CA CYS A 142 6.93 -15.75 -12.31
C CYS A 142 7.22 -17.15 -12.86
N TYR A 143 7.52 -17.24 -14.15
CA TYR A 143 7.91 -18.48 -14.81
C TYR A 143 9.27 -18.31 -15.48
N VAL A 144 10.25 -19.15 -15.13
CA VAL A 144 11.57 -19.19 -15.77
C VAL A 144 11.47 -19.99 -17.07
N GLU A 145 11.44 -19.31 -18.21
CA GLU A 145 11.34 -19.94 -19.53
C GLU A 145 12.72 -20.36 -20.04
N THR A 146 12.84 -21.61 -20.51
CA THR A 146 14.03 -22.08 -21.22
C THR A 146 13.91 -21.73 -22.70
N ILE A 147 14.61 -20.68 -23.15
CA ILE A 147 14.66 -20.24 -24.55
C ILE A 147 15.54 -21.17 -25.39
N ASP A 148 15.15 -21.40 -26.65
CA ASP A 148 15.95 -22.17 -27.60
C ASP A 148 17.26 -21.43 -27.94
N PRO A 149 18.45 -22.01 -27.70
CA PRO A 149 19.73 -21.35 -28.02
C PRO A 149 19.96 -21.12 -29.52
N GLN A 150 19.11 -21.67 -30.40
CA GLN A 150 19.14 -21.44 -31.85
C GLN A 150 18.09 -20.43 -32.32
N ASN A 151 17.10 -20.07 -31.48
CA ASN A 151 16.00 -19.17 -31.86
C ASN A 151 15.37 -18.48 -30.65
N GLU A 152 15.67 -17.19 -30.44
CA GLU A 152 15.12 -16.35 -29.36
C GLU A 152 13.58 -16.27 -29.28
N THR A 153 12.87 -16.68 -30.34
CA THR A 153 11.40 -16.70 -30.39
C THR A 153 10.78 -18.02 -29.95
N MET A 154 11.59 -19.04 -29.64
CA MET A 154 11.14 -20.37 -29.22
C MET A 154 11.47 -20.62 -27.75
N TYR A 155 10.58 -21.28 -27.02
CA TYR A 155 10.77 -21.66 -25.61
C TYR A 155 10.33 -23.11 -25.38
N ALA A 156 10.93 -23.76 -24.39
CA ALA A 156 10.63 -25.13 -24.03
C ALA A 156 9.23 -25.27 -23.44
N THR A 157 8.54 -26.34 -23.82
CA THR A 157 7.27 -26.78 -23.24
C THR A 157 7.35 -28.29 -22.99
N PRO A 158 6.44 -28.86 -22.18
CA PRO A 158 6.36 -30.31 -21.96
C PRO A 158 6.24 -31.14 -23.25
N GLU A 159 5.71 -30.56 -24.33
CA GLU A 159 5.63 -31.17 -25.67
C GLU A 159 6.85 -30.91 -26.58
N GLY A 160 7.88 -30.19 -26.09
CA GLY A 160 9.06 -29.75 -26.85
C GLY A 160 9.11 -28.23 -27.07
N TYR A 161 10.00 -27.75 -27.94
CA TYR A 161 10.11 -26.30 -28.20
C TYR A 161 8.91 -25.77 -29.00
N ARG A 162 8.35 -24.63 -28.57
CA ARG A 162 7.24 -23.94 -29.24
C ARG A 162 7.55 -22.45 -29.43
N THR A 163 7.04 -21.88 -30.53
CA THR A 163 7.16 -20.45 -30.82
C THR A 163 6.29 -19.63 -29.86
N GLY A 164 6.87 -18.59 -29.25
CA GLY A 164 6.14 -17.54 -28.56
C GLY A 164 5.56 -16.52 -29.55
N ARG A 165 4.61 -15.72 -29.06
CA ARG A 165 4.08 -14.59 -29.82
C ARG A 165 5.05 -13.41 -29.66
N THR A 166 5.55 -12.87 -30.75
CA THR A 166 6.38 -11.67 -30.75
C THR A 166 5.61 -10.46 -31.25
N ARG A 167 5.90 -9.29 -30.68
CA ARG A 167 5.46 -7.98 -31.17
C ARG A 167 6.59 -6.97 -31.03
N ILE A 168 6.60 -5.99 -31.92
CA ILE A 168 7.50 -4.84 -31.87
C ILE A 168 6.64 -3.62 -31.57
N GLU A 169 6.83 -3.03 -30.40
CA GLU A 169 6.14 -1.80 -29.99
C GLU A 169 7.07 -0.61 -30.28
N GLN A 170 6.58 0.40 -31.00
CA GLN A 170 7.34 1.63 -31.27
C GLN A 170 6.96 2.73 -30.29
N ILE A 171 7.81 2.95 -29.28
CA ILE A 171 7.60 3.92 -28.22
C ILE A 171 8.15 5.28 -28.67
N ALA A 172 7.27 6.19 -29.08
CA ALA A 172 7.65 7.55 -29.45
C ALA A 172 8.14 8.34 -28.21
N VAL A 173 9.40 8.74 -28.21
CA VAL A 173 10.01 9.53 -27.12
C VAL A 173 9.99 11.01 -27.48
N ARG A 174 9.69 11.88 -26.52
CA ARG A 174 9.76 13.34 -26.71
C ARG A 174 11.21 13.75 -26.98
N ASP A 175 11.40 14.56 -28.03
CA ASP A 175 12.67 15.20 -28.39
C ASP A 175 13.84 14.20 -28.61
N SER A 176 13.51 12.96 -29.01
CA SER A 176 14.43 11.86 -29.31
C SER A 176 13.80 10.93 -30.38
N GLU A 177 14.60 10.03 -30.97
CA GLU A 177 14.09 8.98 -31.84
C GLU A 177 13.17 7.98 -31.08
N PRO A 178 12.19 7.34 -31.76
CA PRO A 178 11.39 6.26 -31.19
C PRO A 178 12.25 5.06 -30.76
N VAL A 179 11.86 4.43 -29.64
CA VAL A 179 12.48 3.18 -29.16
C VAL A 179 11.65 2.00 -29.64
N GLU A 180 12.28 1.05 -30.32
CA GLU A 180 11.65 -0.24 -30.66
C GLU A 180 11.83 -1.23 -29.52
N GLU A 181 10.72 -1.67 -28.90
CA GLU A 181 10.71 -2.66 -27.83
C GLU A 181 10.19 -4.01 -28.37
N ARG A 182 10.99 -5.08 -28.21
CA ARG A 182 10.66 -6.43 -28.71
C ARG A 182 10.07 -7.27 -27.58
N VAL A 183 8.73 -7.32 -27.50
CA VAL A 183 8.04 -8.11 -26.47
C VAL A 183 7.82 -9.54 -26.98
N LEU A 184 8.37 -10.51 -26.25
CA LEU A 184 8.05 -11.94 -26.38
C LEU A 184 6.97 -12.33 -25.36
N GLU A 185 5.99 -13.13 -25.79
CA GLU A 185 4.86 -13.59 -25.00
C GLU A 185 4.75 -15.12 -25.12
N THR A 186 4.79 -15.81 -23.98
CA THR A 186 4.75 -17.28 -23.89
C THR A 186 3.34 -17.78 -23.51
N ARG A 187 3.20 -19.01 -22.99
CA ARG A 187 1.93 -19.48 -22.41
C ARG A 187 1.65 -18.91 -21.02
N HIS A 188 2.67 -18.40 -20.35
CA HIS A 188 2.56 -17.84 -19.00
C HIS A 188 2.34 -16.32 -19.07
N GLY A 189 2.98 -15.62 -20.02
CA GLY A 189 2.70 -14.22 -20.30
C GLY A 189 3.87 -13.49 -20.99
N PRO A 190 3.94 -12.15 -20.91
CA PRO A 190 5.07 -11.40 -21.43
C PRO A 190 6.37 -11.69 -20.65
N VAL A 191 7.49 -11.81 -21.36
CA VAL A 191 8.82 -11.99 -20.78
C VAL A 191 9.36 -10.65 -20.26
N LEU A 192 9.61 -10.59 -18.95
CA LEU A 192 10.16 -9.44 -18.21
C LEU A 192 11.69 -9.45 -18.07
N GLY A 193 12.36 -10.58 -18.31
CA GLY A 193 13.82 -10.73 -18.13
C GLY A 193 14.65 -9.51 -18.60
N PRO A 194 14.47 -9.01 -19.85
CA PRO A 194 15.20 -7.85 -20.37
C PRO A 194 15.03 -6.53 -19.61
N VAL A 195 13.93 -6.34 -18.85
CA VAL A 195 13.67 -5.10 -18.09
C VAL A 195 14.07 -5.20 -16.62
N ILE A 196 14.49 -6.39 -16.13
CA ILE A 196 14.85 -6.61 -14.73
C ILE A 196 16.39 -6.51 -14.56
N PRO A 197 16.90 -5.50 -13.82
CA PRO A 197 18.34 -5.35 -13.58
C PRO A 197 19.01 -6.61 -13.00
N GLY A 198 20.06 -7.06 -13.69
CA GLY A 198 20.87 -8.21 -13.31
C GLY A 198 20.23 -9.57 -13.62
N GLU A 199 19.00 -9.60 -14.14
CA GLU A 199 18.38 -10.83 -14.63
C GLU A 199 18.89 -11.18 -16.03
N ALA A 200 19.11 -12.46 -16.27
CA ALA A 200 19.58 -13.01 -17.55
C ALA A 200 18.68 -14.13 -18.08
N ARG A 201 17.75 -14.63 -17.26
CA ARG A 201 16.75 -15.64 -17.63
C ARG A 201 15.53 -14.97 -18.27
N ALA A 202 14.84 -15.71 -19.12
CA ALA A 202 13.56 -15.27 -19.67
C ALA A 202 12.44 -15.50 -18.64
N VAL A 203 12.36 -14.63 -17.62
CA VAL A 203 11.26 -14.68 -16.66
C VAL A 203 9.99 -14.14 -17.32
N ALA A 204 8.98 -14.98 -17.54
CA ALA A 204 7.64 -14.59 -17.97
C ALA A 204 6.74 -14.29 -16.76
N LEU A 205 5.90 -13.25 -16.86
CA LEU A 205 4.92 -12.91 -15.82
C LEU A 205 3.53 -13.40 -16.21
N ARG A 206 2.98 -14.32 -15.42
CA ARG A 206 1.55 -14.62 -15.39
C ARG A 206 0.88 -13.65 -14.42
N SER A 207 -0.28 -13.09 -14.78
CA SER A 207 -1.05 -12.25 -13.85
C SER A 207 -2.50 -12.12 -14.27
N THR A 208 -3.43 -12.24 -13.32
CA THR A 208 -4.86 -12.01 -13.60
C THR A 208 -5.17 -10.54 -13.88
N GLY A 209 -4.23 -9.63 -13.56
CA GLY A 209 -4.29 -8.22 -14.00
C GLY A 209 -4.02 -8.01 -15.50
N LEU A 210 -3.56 -9.04 -16.22
CA LEU A 210 -3.35 -9.03 -17.69
C LEU A 210 -4.47 -9.80 -18.45
N GLU A 211 -5.36 -10.48 -17.73
CA GLU A 211 -6.43 -11.28 -18.33
C GLU A 211 -7.60 -10.40 -18.83
N PRO A 212 -8.24 -10.77 -19.96
CA PRO A 212 -9.38 -10.02 -20.47
C PRO A 212 -10.64 -10.22 -19.59
N GLY A 213 -11.32 -9.13 -19.26
CA GLY A 213 -12.56 -9.16 -18.48
C GLY A 213 -13.33 -7.85 -18.54
N ASP A 214 -14.43 -7.77 -17.78
CA ASP A 214 -15.22 -6.54 -17.58
C ASP A 214 -14.92 -5.91 -16.20
N PRO A 215 -14.01 -4.92 -16.12
CA PRO A 215 -13.73 -4.21 -14.87
C PRO A 215 -14.76 -3.10 -14.56
N LEU A 216 -15.71 -2.82 -15.47
CA LEU A 216 -16.62 -1.67 -15.35
C LEU A 216 -18.04 -2.07 -14.94
N GLY A 217 -18.63 -3.13 -15.52
CA GLY A 217 -19.95 -3.64 -15.16
C GLY A 217 -20.11 -3.87 -13.65
N PRO A 218 -19.18 -4.58 -12.98
CA PRO A 218 -19.14 -4.71 -11.51
C PRO A 218 -19.27 -3.38 -10.75
N VAL A 219 -18.61 -2.30 -11.22
CA VAL A 219 -18.68 -0.97 -10.59
C VAL A 219 -20.00 -0.27 -10.90
N LEU A 220 -20.52 -0.40 -12.12
CA LEU A 220 -21.83 0.14 -12.52
C LEU A 220 -22.98 -0.54 -11.77
N ASP A 221 -22.88 -1.84 -11.49
CA ASP A 221 -23.89 -2.61 -10.77
C ASP A 221 -23.78 -2.37 -9.25
N LEU A 222 -22.57 -2.30 -8.68
CA LEU A 222 -22.34 -1.85 -7.30
C LEU A 222 -22.96 -0.47 -7.03
N CYS A 223 -22.75 0.50 -7.93
CA CYS A 223 -23.35 1.83 -7.79
C CYS A 223 -24.90 1.83 -7.75
N ARG A 224 -25.54 0.77 -8.27
CA ARG A 224 -27.00 0.58 -8.30
C ARG A 224 -27.52 -0.35 -7.20
N ALA A 225 -26.65 -1.06 -6.48
CA ALA A 225 -27.06 -2.09 -5.54
C ALA A 225 -27.91 -1.48 -4.40
N THR A 226 -29.01 -2.16 -4.05
CA THR A 226 -29.94 -1.74 -2.99
C THR A 226 -30.17 -2.82 -1.94
N THR A 227 -29.37 -3.89 -1.98
CA THR A 227 -29.39 -4.99 -1.00
C THR A 227 -27.96 -5.56 -0.85
N VAL A 228 -27.72 -6.34 0.19
CA VAL A 228 -26.41 -6.99 0.43
C VAL A 228 -26.10 -8.04 -0.63
N GLU A 229 -27.13 -8.69 -1.14
CA GLU A 229 -27.05 -9.74 -2.15
C GLU A 229 -26.70 -9.16 -3.53
N ALA A 230 -27.30 -8.03 -3.90
CA ALA A 230 -26.94 -7.28 -5.12
C ALA A 230 -25.53 -6.66 -5.04
N PHE A 231 -25.08 -6.30 -3.84
CA PHE A 231 -23.69 -5.90 -3.59
C PHE A 231 -22.74 -7.09 -3.81
N ASP A 232 -23.04 -8.26 -3.24
CA ASP A 232 -22.17 -9.44 -3.34
C ASP A 232 -22.10 -9.97 -4.78
N GLU A 233 -23.21 -9.98 -5.53
CA GLU A 233 -23.23 -10.35 -6.95
C GLU A 233 -22.32 -9.42 -7.78
N ALA A 234 -22.43 -8.11 -7.57
CA ALA A 234 -21.62 -7.12 -8.29
C ALA A 234 -20.13 -7.25 -7.95
N VAL A 235 -19.79 -7.37 -6.66
CA VAL A 235 -18.40 -7.45 -6.18
C VAL A 235 -17.74 -8.79 -6.53
N SER A 236 -18.47 -9.90 -6.47
CA SER A 236 -17.98 -11.25 -6.80
C SER A 236 -17.69 -11.43 -8.30
N ARG A 237 -18.26 -10.60 -9.17
CA ARG A 237 -18.00 -10.58 -10.63
C ARG A 237 -16.74 -9.80 -11.04
N ARG A 238 -16.02 -9.19 -10.10
CA ARG A 238 -14.86 -8.33 -10.40
C ARG A 238 -13.64 -9.16 -10.86
N PRO A 239 -13.12 -8.97 -12.09
CA PRO A 239 -11.95 -9.69 -12.58
C PRO A 239 -10.63 -9.07 -12.09
N GLY A 240 -9.57 -9.87 -12.11
CA GLY A 240 -8.18 -9.41 -11.99
C GLY A 240 -7.77 -9.00 -10.57
N VAL A 241 -7.01 -7.91 -10.45
CA VAL A 241 -6.37 -7.49 -9.18
C VAL A 241 -7.35 -7.30 -8.02
N THR A 242 -6.93 -7.73 -6.84
CA THR A 242 -7.83 -7.98 -5.70
C THR A 242 -8.10 -6.75 -4.84
N PHE A 243 -9.34 -6.68 -4.34
CA PHE A 243 -9.79 -5.61 -3.45
C PHE A 243 -10.66 -6.16 -2.32
N ASN A 244 -10.39 -5.65 -1.12
CA ASN A 244 -11.20 -5.83 0.06
C ASN A 244 -12.26 -4.72 0.10
N TYR A 245 -13.52 -5.07 -0.08
CA TYR A 245 -14.63 -4.15 0.15
C TYR A 245 -15.10 -4.27 1.60
N ILE A 246 -15.21 -3.14 2.29
CA ILE A 246 -16.01 -3.00 3.51
C ILE A 246 -17.32 -2.33 3.11
N PHE A 247 -18.46 -2.78 3.64
CA PHE A 247 -19.76 -2.18 3.36
C PHE A 247 -20.64 -2.06 4.59
N ALA A 248 -21.61 -1.16 4.49
CA ALA A 248 -22.72 -1.00 5.43
C ALA A 248 -24.02 -0.78 4.65
N HIS A 249 -25.11 -1.40 5.10
CA HIS A 249 -26.45 -1.26 4.54
C HIS A 249 -27.36 -0.53 5.53
N ARG A 250 -28.26 0.32 5.01
CA ARG A 250 -29.12 1.18 5.82
C ARG A 250 -30.02 0.44 6.83
N LEU A 251 -30.35 -0.82 6.53
CA LEU A 251 -31.05 -1.75 7.43
C LEU A 251 -30.16 -2.41 8.50
N GLY A 252 -29.08 -1.76 8.94
CA GLY A 252 -28.22 -2.23 10.03
C GLY A 252 -27.09 -3.20 9.64
N ARG A 253 -27.18 -3.84 8.46
CA ARG A 253 -26.20 -4.86 8.00
C ARG A 253 -24.80 -4.25 7.81
N ILE A 254 -23.75 -4.99 8.12
CA ILE A 254 -22.36 -4.61 7.79
C ILE A 254 -21.55 -5.83 7.33
N GLY A 255 -20.48 -5.62 6.56
CA GLY A 255 -19.63 -6.73 6.16
C GLY A 255 -18.32 -6.38 5.49
N TYR A 256 -17.57 -7.44 5.21
CA TYR A 256 -16.30 -7.48 4.50
C TYR A 256 -16.41 -8.50 3.35
N ARG A 257 -15.84 -8.18 2.19
CA ARG A 257 -15.81 -9.05 1.02
C ARG A 257 -14.52 -8.87 0.20
N MET A 258 -13.74 -9.92 0.04
CA MET A 258 -12.66 -9.95 -0.96
C MET A 258 -13.25 -10.15 -2.37
N SER A 259 -12.59 -9.58 -3.37
CA SER A 259 -12.95 -9.63 -4.78
C SER A 259 -11.69 -9.65 -5.65
N GLY A 260 -11.83 -10.04 -6.93
CA GLY A 260 -10.73 -10.24 -7.87
C GLY A 260 -10.60 -11.71 -8.28
N SER A 261 -9.75 -11.96 -9.29
CA SER A 261 -9.40 -13.31 -9.76
C SER A 261 -8.13 -13.79 -9.06
N ILE A 262 -8.24 -14.78 -8.18
CA ILE A 262 -7.10 -15.43 -7.50
C ILE A 262 -6.93 -16.86 -8.07
N PRO A 263 -5.77 -17.22 -8.66
CA PRO A 263 -5.49 -18.60 -9.08
C PRO A 263 -5.52 -19.57 -7.89
N ARG A 264 -6.11 -20.76 -8.06
CA ARG A 264 -6.07 -21.78 -7.00
C ARG A 264 -4.71 -22.47 -6.96
N ARG A 265 -3.96 -22.21 -5.90
CA ARG A 265 -2.64 -22.82 -5.65
C ARG A 265 -2.68 -23.80 -4.48
N ALA A 266 -1.61 -24.57 -4.33
CA ALA A 266 -1.28 -25.23 -3.07
C ALA A 266 -0.55 -24.24 -2.14
N PRO A 267 -0.70 -24.35 -0.80
CA PRO A 267 -0.07 -23.44 0.15
C PRO A 267 1.43 -23.18 -0.13
N GLY A 268 1.76 -21.92 -0.36
CA GLY A 268 3.13 -21.46 -0.60
C GLY A 268 3.71 -21.75 -2.00
N ALA A 269 2.91 -22.22 -2.96
CA ALA A 269 3.42 -22.48 -4.32
C ALA A 269 3.86 -21.19 -5.05
N GLY A 270 3.08 -20.10 -4.94
CA GLY A 270 3.40 -18.80 -5.54
C GLY A 270 4.51 -18.01 -4.84
N LEU A 271 5.27 -18.62 -3.92
CA LEU A 271 6.37 -17.93 -3.23
C LEU A 271 7.62 -17.75 -4.10
N LEU A 272 7.81 -18.58 -5.13
CA LEU A 272 9.05 -18.63 -5.92
C LEU A 272 8.78 -18.91 -7.41
N PRO A 273 9.65 -18.45 -8.32
CA PRO A 273 9.45 -18.64 -9.75
C PRO A 273 9.38 -20.12 -10.16
N HIS A 274 8.40 -20.43 -11.01
CA HIS A 274 8.12 -21.76 -11.56
C HIS A 274 9.03 -22.12 -12.74
N ASP A 275 9.24 -23.42 -13.01
CA ASP A 275 9.94 -23.88 -14.23
C ASP A 275 8.98 -23.96 -15.42
N GLY A 276 9.11 -22.99 -16.34
CA GLY A 276 8.30 -22.90 -17.54
C GLY A 276 8.44 -24.09 -18.51
N ALA A 277 9.49 -24.89 -18.42
CA ALA A 277 9.63 -26.10 -19.23
C ALA A 277 8.78 -27.28 -18.72
N SER A 278 8.49 -27.35 -17.41
CA SER A 278 7.88 -28.53 -16.77
C SER A 278 6.35 -28.51 -16.65
N GLU A 279 5.74 -27.32 -16.57
CA GLU A 279 4.38 -27.20 -16.02
C GLU A 279 3.24 -27.44 -17.02
N VAL A 280 2.35 -28.40 -16.71
CA VAL A 280 1.06 -28.62 -17.39
C VAL A 280 -0.10 -28.50 -16.39
N GLU A 281 -0.51 -27.28 -16.05
CA GLU A 281 -1.95 -26.98 -15.90
C GLU A 281 -2.26 -25.48 -15.92
N VAL A 282 -3.55 -25.16 -16.08
CA VAL A 282 -4.10 -23.83 -15.83
C VAL A 282 -4.94 -23.95 -14.56
N PRO A 283 -4.48 -23.45 -13.40
CA PRO A 283 -5.29 -23.49 -12.19
C PRO A 283 -6.58 -22.68 -12.41
N GLY A 284 -7.73 -23.32 -12.18
CA GLY A 284 -8.99 -22.60 -12.06
C GLY A 284 -8.95 -21.66 -10.85
N TYR A 285 -9.69 -20.56 -10.90
CA TYR A 285 -9.69 -19.59 -9.81
C TYR A 285 -10.35 -20.14 -8.53
N ILE A 286 -10.09 -19.47 -7.41
CA ILE A 286 -10.88 -19.62 -6.19
C ILE A 286 -12.31 -19.18 -6.49
N SER A 287 -13.32 -19.98 -6.11
CA SER A 287 -14.71 -19.63 -6.40
C SER A 287 -15.22 -18.53 -5.48
N ALA A 288 -16.25 -17.79 -5.93
CA ALA A 288 -16.83 -16.70 -5.15
C ALA A 288 -17.28 -17.14 -3.73
N ASP A 289 -17.70 -18.39 -3.53
CA ASP A 289 -18.12 -18.87 -2.22
C ASP A 289 -16.96 -19.21 -1.26
N GLU A 290 -15.76 -19.46 -1.79
CA GLU A 290 -14.53 -19.71 -1.04
C GLU A 290 -13.75 -18.40 -0.75
N MET A 291 -13.93 -17.38 -1.58
CA MET A 291 -13.30 -16.07 -1.41
C MET A 291 -13.64 -15.44 -0.03
N PRO A 292 -12.66 -14.89 0.71
CA PRO A 292 -12.89 -14.36 2.05
C PRO A 292 -14.08 -13.38 2.16
N ARG A 293 -14.97 -13.63 3.13
CA ARG A 293 -16.15 -12.82 3.41
C ARG A 293 -16.57 -12.89 4.88
N GLN A 294 -17.11 -11.80 5.41
CA GLN A 294 -17.72 -11.72 6.73
C GLN A 294 -18.95 -10.82 6.67
N LEU A 295 -20.03 -11.24 7.32
CA LEU A 295 -21.34 -10.57 7.29
C LEU A 295 -21.90 -10.56 8.72
N ASP A 296 -22.34 -9.39 9.18
CA ASP A 296 -22.97 -9.13 10.48
C ASP A 296 -22.29 -9.82 11.69
N PRO A 297 -20.97 -9.65 11.90
CA PRO A 297 -20.27 -10.33 12.98
C PRO A 297 -20.74 -9.85 14.36
N GLU A 298 -20.93 -10.76 15.30
CA GLU A 298 -21.51 -10.50 16.64
C GLU A 298 -20.85 -9.35 17.41
N ARG A 299 -19.55 -9.12 17.18
CA ARG A 299 -18.80 -7.99 17.76
C ARG A 299 -19.33 -6.61 17.36
N GLY A 300 -20.15 -6.51 16.32
CA GLY A 300 -20.80 -5.28 15.84
C GLY A 300 -19.91 -4.38 14.96
N TYR A 301 -18.77 -4.89 14.48
CA TYR A 301 -17.86 -4.15 13.61
C TYR A 301 -17.00 -5.04 12.69
N VAL A 302 -16.53 -4.45 11.59
CA VAL A 302 -15.59 -5.04 10.62
C VAL A 302 -14.45 -4.07 10.34
N VAL A 303 -13.23 -4.58 10.10
CA VAL A 303 -12.03 -3.76 9.80
C VAL A 303 -11.22 -4.44 8.69
N SER A 304 -10.74 -3.66 7.72
CA SER A 304 -9.64 -4.05 6.84
C SER A 304 -8.59 -2.95 6.78
N ALA A 305 -7.32 -3.36 6.86
CA ALA A 305 -6.14 -2.53 6.79
C ALA A 305 -5.05 -3.18 5.92
N ASN A 306 -5.45 -4.00 4.93
CA ASN A 306 -4.58 -4.87 4.11
C ASN A 306 -3.86 -6.00 4.87
N GLN A 307 -4.32 -6.37 6.07
CA GLN A 307 -3.85 -7.55 6.78
C GLN A 307 -4.43 -8.84 6.17
N ASP A 308 -3.84 -9.99 6.51
CA ASP A 308 -4.37 -11.33 6.16
C ASP A 308 -5.89 -11.40 6.52
N PRO A 309 -6.77 -11.74 5.56
CA PRO A 309 -8.22 -11.76 5.79
C PRO A 309 -8.71 -12.91 6.68
N GLY A 310 -7.87 -13.91 6.96
CA GLY A 310 -8.23 -15.13 7.67
C GLY A 310 -8.66 -16.26 6.73
N VAL A 311 -8.42 -17.50 7.18
CA VAL A 311 -8.53 -18.72 6.37
C VAL A 311 -9.94 -19.05 5.86
N LEU A 312 -10.05 -19.20 4.54
CA LEU A 312 -11.02 -20.07 3.86
C LEU A 312 -10.33 -20.83 2.70
N ALA A 313 -9.54 -20.11 1.90
CA ALA A 313 -8.66 -20.65 0.87
C ALA A 313 -7.23 -20.12 1.06
N ASP A 314 -6.26 -20.64 0.31
CA ASP A 314 -4.98 -19.96 0.16
C ASP A 314 -5.11 -18.77 -0.81
N VAL A 315 -4.55 -17.63 -0.44
CA VAL A 315 -4.67 -16.34 -1.13
C VAL A 315 -3.33 -15.58 -1.20
N GLY A 316 -2.21 -16.25 -0.95
CA GLY A 316 -0.87 -15.63 -0.87
C GLY A 316 -0.44 -15.27 0.55
N GLU A 317 0.76 -14.72 0.70
CA GLU A 317 1.42 -14.46 1.99
C GLU A 317 1.85 -12.99 2.21
N ASP A 318 1.73 -12.14 1.18
CA ASP A 318 2.38 -10.82 1.12
C ASP A 318 1.52 -9.64 1.61
N PHE A 319 0.85 -9.86 2.75
CA PHE A 319 0.01 -8.88 3.43
C PHE A 319 0.79 -7.82 4.22
N CYS A 320 0.12 -6.70 4.53
CA CYS A 320 0.60 -5.76 5.56
C CYS A 320 0.48 -6.39 6.95
N GLU A 321 1.32 -5.95 7.89
CA GLU A 321 1.17 -6.36 9.29
C GLU A 321 -0.16 -5.86 9.90
N PRO A 322 -0.79 -6.61 10.82
CA PRO A 322 -2.12 -6.30 11.33
C PRO A 322 -2.18 -5.05 12.22
N ALA A 323 -1.06 -4.41 12.55
CA ALA A 323 -0.96 -3.30 13.49
C ALA A 323 -1.98 -2.17 13.25
N ARG A 324 -2.24 -1.78 11.99
CA ARG A 324 -3.30 -0.79 11.67
C ARG A 324 -4.71 -1.32 11.94
N ALA A 325 -4.99 -2.58 11.59
CA ALA A 325 -6.29 -3.21 11.88
C ALA A 325 -6.52 -3.38 13.38
N ASP A 326 -5.51 -3.84 14.12
CA ASP A 326 -5.53 -4.01 15.58
C ASP A 326 -5.71 -2.65 16.28
N ARG A 327 -5.03 -1.60 15.81
CA ARG A 327 -5.15 -0.23 16.34
C ARG A 327 -6.55 0.34 16.10
N ILE A 328 -7.13 0.15 14.91
CA ILE A 328 -8.52 0.54 14.60
C ILE A 328 -9.50 -0.25 15.49
N ALA A 329 -9.33 -1.57 15.59
CA ALA A 329 -10.19 -2.43 16.41
C ALA A 329 -10.16 -2.03 17.89
N ALA A 330 -8.97 -1.83 18.47
CA ALA A 330 -8.82 -1.38 19.86
C ALA A 330 -9.44 -0.01 20.11
N LEU A 331 -9.39 0.92 19.15
CA LEU A 331 -10.07 2.21 19.24
C LEU A 331 -11.60 2.10 19.10
N ILE A 332 -12.11 1.08 18.40
CA ILE A 332 -13.55 0.75 18.34
C ILE A 332 -14.01 0.03 19.63
N GLU A 333 -13.18 -0.79 20.25
CA GLU A 333 -13.51 -1.49 21.49
C GLU A 333 -13.40 -0.59 22.73
N ALA A 334 -12.53 0.42 22.70
CA ALA A 334 -12.40 1.44 23.73
C ALA A 334 -13.61 2.38 23.87
N SER A 335 -14.69 2.19 23.11
CA SER A 335 -15.94 2.95 23.23
C SER A 335 -17.17 2.11 22.87
N ALA A 336 -18.23 2.20 23.67
CA ALA A 336 -19.47 1.45 23.40
C ALA A 336 -20.22 1.93 22.14
N LYS A 337 -20.05 3.22 21.77
CA LYS A 337 -20.68 3.84 20.60
C LYS A 337 -19.78 4.90 19.97
N HIS A 338 -19.89 5.06 18.66
CA HIS A 338 -19.14 6.02 17.85
C HIS A 338 -20.04 7.00 17.11
N GLY A 339 -19.49 8.17 16.81
CA GLY A 339 -20.04 9.11 15.84
C GLY A 339 -18.97 9.58 14.85
N ILE A 340 -19.37 10.45 13.92
CA ILE A 340 -18.50 11.07 12.91
C ILE A 340 -17.16 11.55 13.50
N GLY A 341 -17.20 12.31 14.61
CA GLY A 341 -15.99 12.85 15.25
C GLY A 341 -15.02 11.78 15.77
N SER A 342 -15.52 10.65 16.29
CA SER A 342 -14.65 9.53 16.70
C SER A 342 -14.10 8.76 15.50
N PHE A 343 -14.84 8.65 14.39
CA PHE A 343 -14.31 8.03 13.17
C PHE A 343 -13.20 8.89 12.55
N ALA A 344 -13.37 10.22 12.53
CA ALA A 344 -12.33 11.16 12.12
C ALA A 344 -11.08 11.08 13.00
N ALA A 345 -11.24 10.93 14.33
CA ALA A 345 -10.15 10.73 15.27
C ALA A 345 -9.39 9.41 15.05
N ILE A 346 -10.07 8.33 14.63
CA ILE A 346 -9.41 7.06 14.28
C ILE A 346 -8.64 7.21 12.95
N GLN A 347 -9.26 7.79 11.90
CA GLN A 347 -8.60 8.04 10.60
C GLN A 347 -7.38 9.00 10.70
N THR A 348 -7.24 9.70 11.83
CA THR A 348 -6.13 10.62 12.12
C THR A 348 -5.26 10.16 13.30
N ASP A 349 -5.44 8.92 13.79
CA ASP A 349 -4.62 8.39 14.87
C ASP A 349 -3.18 8.12 14.39
N GLN A 350 -2.22 8.73 15.08
CA GLN A 350 -0.78 8.67 14.82
C GLN A 350 -0.04 7.90 15.92
N ARG A 351 -0.67 6.96 16.63
CA ARG A 351 0.03 6.15 17.64
C ARG A 351 0.59 4.86 17.04
N SER A 352 1.89 4.64 17.22
CA SER A 352 2.62 3.46 16.74
C SER A 352 2.90 2.50 17.89
N GLU A 353 2.13 1.42 17.99
CA GLU A 353 2.33 0.39 19.03
C GLU A 353 3.68 -0.34 18.84
N TYR A 354 4.25 -0.33 17.63
CA TYR A 354 5.57 -0.91 17.35
C TYR A 354 6.72 -0.01 17.86
N LEU A 355 6.66 1.31 17.66
CA LEU A 355 7.65 2.21 18.25
C LEU A 355 7.53 2.31 19.78
N VAL A 356 6.32 2.13 20.35
CA VAL A 356 6.10 1.99 21.80
C VAL A 356 6.85 0.76 22.35
N ARG A 357 6.77 -0.38 21.67
CA ARG A 357 7.53 -1.59 22.04
C ARG A 357 9.04 -1.41 21.86
N LEU A 358 9.48 -0.76 20.78
CA LEU A 358 10.90 -0.42 20.59
C LEU A 358 11.42 0.49 21.70
N ARG A 359 10.67 1.53 22.11
CA ARG A 359 10.98 2.40 23.25
C ARG A 359 11.23 1.57 24.51
N ASP A 360 10.38 0.60 24.81
CA ASP A 360 10.47 -0.19 26.05
C ASP A 360 11.72 -1.09 26.09
N VAL A 361 12.20 -1.58 24.95
CA VAL A 361 13.50 -2.28 24.83
C VAL A 361 14.68 -1.30 24.79
N ALA A 362 14.52 -0.13 24.18
CA ALA A 362 15.59 0.84 23.96
C ALA A 362 15.92 1.70 25.19
N VAL A 363 14.92 2.15 25.96
CA VAL A 363 15.10 3.08 27.10
C VAL A 363 16.12 2.58 28.14
N PRO A 364 16.14 1.30 28.56
CA PRO A 364 17.19 0.78 29.46
C PRO A 364 18.62 0.80 28.89
N LEU A 365 18.77 1.08 27.60
CA LEU A 365 20.04 1.06 26.88
C LEU A 365 20.59 2.48 26.59
N ILE A 366 19.76 3.52 26.70
CA ILE A 366 20.12 4.92 26.50
C ILE A 366 21.01 5.40 27.67
N THR A 367 22.16 5.99 27.35
CA THR A 367 23.13 6.52 28.33
C THR A 367 23.00 8.02 28.57
N ASP A 368 22.31 8.73 27.67
CA ASP A 368 22.05 10.16 27.74
C ASP A 368 20.77 10.42 28.58
N PRO A 369 20.84 11.13 29.73
CA PRO A 369 19.69 11.27 30.63
C PRO A 369 18.53 12.09 30.05
N GLU A 370 18.79 13.03 29.15
CA GLU A 370 17.73 13.84 28.53
C GLU A 370 16.97 12.99 27.51
N LEU A 371 17.70 12.27 26.64
CA LEU A 371 17.08 11.33 25.69
C LEU A 371 16.34 10.19 26.38
N ALA A 372 16.88 9.66 27.49
CA ALA A 372 16.19 8.65 28.29
C ALA A 372 14.87 9.20 28.87
N GLY A 373 14.87 10.44 29.37
CA GLY A 373 13.66 11.12 29.85
C GLY A 373 12.63 11.39 28.74
N ILE A 374 13.07 11.93 27.61
CA ILE A 374 12.22 12.21 26.43
C ILE A 374 11.58 10.92 25.89
N ALA A 375 12.36 9.85 25.74
CA ALA A 375 11.87 8.57 25.26
C ALA A 375 10.91 7.93 26.27
N ALA A 376 11.26 7.88 27.56
CA ALA A 376 10.41 7.26 28.60
C ALA A 376 9.08 8.00 28.83
N ALA A 377 9.05 9.33 28.65
CA ALA A 377 7.84 10.14 28.81
C ALA A 377 6.91 10.13 27.57
N TRP A 378 7.30 9.49 26.46
CA TRP A 378 6.55 9.53 25.21
C TRP A 378 5.26 8.69 25.24
N ASP A 379 4.15 9.26 24.74
CA ASP A 379 2.80 8.67 24.75
C ASP A 379 2.54 7.65 23.61
N GLY A 380 3.51 7.50 22.70
CA GLY A 380 3.44 6.65 21.51
C GLY A 380 2.98 7.37 20.24
N ARG A 381 2.69 8.69 20.27
CA ARG A 381 2.25 9.42 19.08
C ARG A 381 3.41 9.94 18.22
N VAL A 382 3.43 9.51 16.97
CA VAL A 382 4.39 9.88 15.93
C VAL A 382 4.04 11.26 15.33
N GLN A 383 3.88 12.27 16.18
CA GLN A 383 3.52 13.63 15.76
C GLN A 383 4.71 14.35 15.10
N ALA A 384 4.42 15.22 14.13
CA ALA A 384 5.43 16.09 13.48
C ALA A 384 6.27 16.90 14.49
N SER A 385 5.70 17.30 15.63
CA SER A 385 6.38 18.06 16.68
C SER A 385 7.11 17.21 17.72
N SER A 386 7.16 15.88 17.58
CA SER A 386 7.69 14.99 18.62
C SER A 386 9.20 14.73 18.46
N ALA A 387 9.98 15.13 19.47
CA ALA A 387 11.39 14.80 19.62
C ALA A 387 11.60 13.28 19.83
N ALA A 388 10.76 12.66 20.65
CA ALA A 388 10.81 11.22 20.92
C ALA A 388 10.54 10.38 19.66
N ALA A 389 9.62 10.83 18.80
CA ALA A 389 9.36 10.17 17.52
C ALA A 389 10.58 10.28 16.59
N ALA A 390 11.16 11.49 16.44
CA ALA A 390 12.37 11.70 15.64
C ALA A 390 13.54 10.80 16.10
N PHE A 391 13.71 10.67 17.42
CA PHE A 391 14.71 9.80 18.02
C PHE A 391 14.42 8.31 17.79
N LEU A 392 13.21 7.83 18.10
CA LEU A 392 12.87 6.42 18.01
C LEU A 392 12.79 5.91 16.56
N GLU A 393 12.36 6.73 15.60
CA GLU A 393 12.40 6.40 14.17
C GLU A 393 13.84 6.34 13.64
N SER A 394 14.70 7.26 14.08
CA SER A 394 16.13 7.23 13.70
C SER A 394 16.83 6.00 14.30
N ALA A 395 16.53 5.67 15.55
CA ALA A 395 17.03 4.46 16.21
C ALA A 395 16.47 3.18 15.57
N PHE A 396 15.21 3.18 15.17
CA PHE A 396 14.60 2.11 14.39
C PHE A 396 15.33 1.92 13.05
N ARG A 397 15.48 2.97 12.23
CA ARG A 397 16.20 2.91 10.95
C ARG A 397 17.63 2.39 11.11
N ALA A 398 18.38 2.89 12.08
CA ALA A 398 19.75 2.44 12.35
C ALA A 398 19.78 0.96 12.79
N ALA A 399 18.86 0.52 13.66
CA ALA A 399 18.76 -0.86 14.10
C ALA A 399 18.34 -1.80 12.95
N SER A 400 17.41 -1.37 12.07
CA SER A 400 17.01 -2.09 10.86
C SER A 400 18.20 -2.32 9.93
N HIS A 401 19.00 -1.28 9.63
CA HIS A 401 20.23 -1.44 8.84
C HIS A 401 21.25 -2.35 9.51
N ALA A 402 21.51 -2.18 10.81
CA ALA A 402 22.47 -3.01 11.54
C ALA A 402 22.06 -4.50 11.54
N LEU A 403 20.78 -4.78 11.72
CA LEU A 403 20.22 -6.13 11.72
C LEU A 403 20.18 -6.74 10.30
N ALA A 404 19.71 -6.00 9.30
CA ALA A 404 19.68 -6.46 7.91
C ALA A 404 21.10 -6.69 7.34
N ARG A 405 22.07 -5.84 7.70
CA ARG A 405 23.49 -6.03 7.37
C ARG A 405 24.10 -7.26 8.04
N ARG A 406 23.70 -7.56 9.28
CA ARG A 406 24.11 -8.79 9.97
C ARG A 406 23.49 -10.04 9.34
N LEU A 407 22.22 -9.97 8.93
CA LEU A 407 21.50 -11.09 8.32
C LEU A 407 21.91 -11.34 6.87
N ALA A 408 21.99 -10.31 6.03
CA ALA A 408 22.17 -10.41 4.59
C ALA A 408 23.46 -9.78 4.01
N GLY A 409 24.29 -9.13 4.83
CA GLY A 409 25.58 -8.60 4.39
C GLY A 409 25.45 -7.49 3.35
N ARG A 410 25.71 -7.80 2.08
CA ARG A 410 25.59 -6.86 0.96
C ARG A 410 24.15 -6.68 0.48
N ASP A 411 23.31 -7.68 0.73
CA ASP A 411 21.93 -7.74 0.28
C ASP A 411 20.96 -7.20 1.35
N GLU A 412 21.47 -6.42 2.32
CA GLU A 412 20.69 -5.81 3.42
C GLU A 412 19.46 -5.05 2.93
N ALA A 413 19.56 -4.40 1.77
CA ALA A 413 18.50 -3.58 1.23
C ALA A 413 17.31 -4.43 0.73
N LEU A 414 17.52 -5.68 0.31
CA LEU A 414 16.42 -6.57 -0.08
C LEU A 414 15.52 -6.90 1.13
N LEU A 415 16.11 -7.24 2.29
CA LEU A 415 15.36 -7.45 3.54
C LEU A 415 14.65 -6.20 4.07
N LEU A 416 15.14 -5.01 3.69
CA LEU A 416 14.54 -3.72 4.01
C LEU A 416 13.55 -3.23 2.93
N GLY A 417 13.19 -4.07 1.97
CA GLY A 417 12.15 -3.80 0.99
C GLY A 417 12.61 -3.12 -0.30
N GLN A 418 13.87 -3.30 -0.72
CA GLN A 418 14.30 -2.94 -2.08
C GLN A 418 13.74 -3.96 -3.09
N GLY A 419 13.05 -3.45 -4.12
CA GLY A 419 12.57 -4.24 -5.25
C GLY A 419 13.65 -4.50 -6.31
N ILE A 420 13.39 -5.44 -7.20
CA ILE A 420 14.38 -5.97 -8.17
C ILE A 420 14.89 -4.96 -9.22
N GLY A 421 14.20 -3.84 -9.44
CA GLY A 421 14.59 -2.79 -10.39
C GLY A 421 13.48 -1.78 -10.66
N VAL A 422 13.75 -0.77 -11.51
CA VAL A 422 12.70 0.17 -11.95
C VAL A 422 11.77 -0.52 -12.97
N PRO A 423 10.44 -0.29 -12.92
CA PRO A 423 9.72 0.68 -12.07
C PRO A 423 9.45 0.26 -10.62
N PHE A 424 9.75 -0.99 -10.25
CA PHE A 424 9.45 -1.61 -8.95
C PHE A 424 10.36 -1.11 -7.82
N ALA A 425 9.98 0.08 -7.36
CA ALA A 425 10.69 0.93 -6.41
C ALA A 425 11.08 0.28 -5.07
N GLY A 426 10.33 -0.73 -4.65
CA GLY A 426 10.39 -1.46 -3.39
C GLY A 426 9.43 -2.65 -3.42
N SER A 427 9.72 -3.70 -2.65
CA SER A 427 8.99 -4.98 -2.60
C SER A 427 8.11 -5.13 -1.35
N SER A 428 7.32 -6.20 -1.25
CA SER A 428 6.39 -6.44 -0.11
C SER A 428 7.10 -6.57 1.26
N PHE A 429 8.41 -6.88 1.27
CA PHE A 429 9.25 -6.88 2.48
C PHE A 429 9.17 -5.54 3.23
N ALA A 430 9.00 -4.41 2.52
CA ALA A 430 8.81 -3.10 3.12
C ALA A 430 7.58 -3.03 4.04
N LEU A 431 6.52 -3.80 3.75
CA LEU A 431 5.23 -3.76 4.44
C LEU A 431 5.24 -4.50 5.79
N ARG A 432 6.27 -5.33 5.99
CA ARG A 432 6.49 -6.19 7.18
C ARG A 432 7.78 -5.82 7.93
N ALA A 433 8.50 -4.80 7.46
CA ALA A 433 9.83 -4.42 7.94
C ALA A 433 9.85 -3.98 9.41
N GLN A 434 8.82 -3.25 9.86
CA GLN A 434 8.79 -2.68 11.21
C GLN A 434 8.59 -3.77 12.28
N GLY A 435 7.63 -4.66 12.09
CA GLY A 435 7.36 -5.72 13.04
C GLY A 435 8.36 -6.88 12.99
N TRP A 436 8.95 -7.25 11.84
CA TRP A 436 9.96 -8.32 11.84
C TRP A 436 11.25 -7.88 12.54
N VAL A 437 11.72 -6.65 12.28
CA VAL A 437 12.86 -6.06 13.00
C VAL A 437 12.55 -5.95 14.49
N LEU A 438 11.37 -5.45 14.86
CA LEU A 438 10.95 -5.34 16.27
C LEU A 438 10.94 -6.71 16.99
N ARG A 439 10.32 -7.74 16.39
CA ARG A 439 10.26 -9.10 16.96
C ARG A 439 11.65 -9.67 17.22
N ALA A 440 12.60 -9.43 16.31
CA ALA A 440 14.00 -9.82 16.48
C ALA A 440 14.69 -9.02 17.60
N LEU A 441 14.45 -7.70 17.70
CA LEU A 441 15.05 -6.84 18.72
C LEU A 441 14.47 -7.11 20.13
N GLU A 442 13.21 -7.51 20.26
CA GLU A 442 12.64 -7.96 21.53
C GLU A 442 13.24 -9.29 21.99
N SER A 443 13.36 -10.26 21.08
CA SER A 443 13.78 -11.62 21.38
C SER A 443 15.31 -11.78 21.41
N ALA A 444 15.86 -11.82 22.63
CA ALA A 444 17.27 -12.13 22.88
C ALA A 444 17.70 -13.56 22.45
N SER A 445 16.75 -14.40 22.00
CA SER A 445 17.00 -15.73 21.43
C SER A 445 16.57 -15.84 19.96
N ALA A 446 16.40 -14.71 19.25
CA ALA A 446 16.25 -14.72 17.80
C ALA A 446 17.55 -15.22 17.12
N PRO A 447 17.49 -15.97 16.01
CA PRO A 447 18.69 -16.57 15.37
C PRO A 447 19.78 -15.58 14.91
N CYS A 448 19.48 -14.28 14.89
CA CYS A 448 20.40 -13.19 14.56
C CYS A 448 21.25 -12.69 15.75
N PHE A 449 21.08 -13.25 16.95
CA PHE A 449 21.81 -12.90 18.17
C PHE A 449 22.39 -14.13 18.87
N THR A 450 23.58 -14.00 19.47
CA THR A 450 24.15 -15.08 20.31
C THR A 450 23.52 -15.13 21.70
N ASP A 451 23.13 -13.97 22.22
CA ASP A 451 22.65 -13.74 23.58
C ASP A 451 22.07 -12.31 23.70
N ALA A 452 21.48 -12.01 24.86
CA ALA A 452 20.93 -10.70 25.17
C ALA A 452 21.96 -9.56 25.14
N ALA A 453 23.22 -9.81 25.52
CA ALA A 453 24.25 -8.77 25.52
C ALA A 453 24.69 -8.41 24.09
N ASP A 454 24.63 -9.35 23.15
CA ASP A 454 24.86 -9.06 21.72
C ASP A 454 23.71 -8.27 21.08
N ARG A 455 22.46 -8.59 21.44
CA ARG A 455 21.28 -7.78 21.08
C ARG A 455 21.41 -6.36 21.62
N ASP A 456 21.73 -6.23 22.90
CA ASP A 456 21.93 -4.94 23.56
C ASP A 456 23.10 -4.14 22.96
N ARG A 457 24.19 -4.80 22.52
CA ARG A 457 25.30 -4.14 21.79
C ARG A 457 24.82 -3.53 20.48
N LEU A 458 24.04 -4.26 19.68
CA LEU A 458 23.49 -3.75 18.41
C LEU A 458 22.57 -2.55 18.65
N LEU A 459 21.66 -2.65 19.63
CA LEU A 459 20.76 -1.54 19.98
C LEU A 459 21.51 -0.31 20.50
N ARG A 460 22.53 -0.46 21.35
CA ARG A 460 23.35 0.67 21.83
C ARG A 460 24.09 1.36 20.68
N ALA A 461 24.59 0.60 19.70
CA ALA A 461 25.20 1.16 18.50
C ALA A 461 24.18 1.95 17.66
N ALA A 462 22.99 1.39 17.42
CA ALA A 462 21.91 2.06 16.69
C ALA A 462 21.40 3.34 17.39
N ILE A 463 21.25 3.31 18.73
CA ILE A 463 20.91 4.48 19.55
C ILE A 463 21.97 5.58 19.42
N HIS A 464 23.26 5.22 19.43
CA HIS A 464 24.36 6.18 19.26
C HIS A 464 24.39 6.77 17.85
N GLU A 465 24.26 5.94 16.80
CA GLU A 465 24.20 6.38 15.41
C GLU A 465 23.04 7.35 15.17
N ALA A 466 21.85 7.02 15.67
CA ALA A 466 20.67 7.88 15.64
C ALA A 466 20.93 9.22 16.36
N THR A 467 21.47 9.16 17.58
CA THR A 467 21.76 10.35 18.40
C THR A 467 22.70 11.32 17.69
N GLU A 468 23.83 10.84 17.15
CA GLU A 468 24.80 11.71 16.48
C GLU A 468 24.30 12.18 15.10
N SER A 469 23.51 11.37 14.40
CA SER A 469 22.82 11.80 13.17
C SER A 469 21.82 12.93 13.44
N LEU A 470 21.06 12.85 14.52
CA LEU A 470 20.10 13.87 14.95
C LEU A 470 20.81 15.14 15.42
N ARG A 471 21.87 15.03 16.24
CA ARG A 471 22.72 16.17 16.63
C ARG A 471 23.27 16.94 15.44
N LYS A 472 23.69 16.21 14.40
CA LYS A 472 24.21 16.78 13.15
C LYS A 472 23.14 17.45 12.28
N GLN A 473 21.90 16.93 12.28
CA GLN A 473 20.82 17.43 11.40
C GLN A 473 19.94 18.50 12.06
N LEU A 474 19.65 18.37 13.34
CA LEU A 474 18.66 19.18 14.07
C LEU A 474 19.26 20.04 15.19
N GLY A 475 20.56 19.91 15.46
CA GLY A 475 21.27 20.63 16.52
C GLY A 475 21.45 19.81 17.81
N PRO A 476 22.28 20.29 18.75
CA PRO A 476 22.79 19.47 19.86
C PRO A 476 21.74 19.08 20.92
N GLU A 477 20.68 19.88 21.07
CA GLU A 477 19.68 19.81 22.15
C GLU A 477 18.54 18.80 21.82
N PRO A 478 18.44 17.64 22.47
CA PRO A 478 17.42 16.63 22.18
C PRO A 478 15.98 17.15 22.26
N GLY A 479 15.66 17.99 23.26
CA GLY A 479 14.34 18.59 23.45
C GLY A 479 13.89 19.56 22.34
N GLN A 480 14.76 19.92 21.38
CA GLN A 480 14.41 20.76 20.23
C GLN A 480 14.16 19.96 18.94
N TRP A 481 14.40 18.65 18.94
CA TRP A 481 14.19 17.82 17.75
C TRP A 481 12.69 17.66 17.43
N THR A 482 12.37 17.55 16.14
CA THR A 482 10.99 17.36 15.67
C THR A 482 10.96 16.38 14.50
N TRP A 483 10.04 15.41 14.53
CA TRP A 483 9.91 14.41 13.46
C TRP A 483 9.69 15.07 12.10
N GLY A 484 8.85 16.11 12.05
CA GLY A 484 8.50 16.87 10.86
C GLY A 484 9.63 17.69 10.23
N ALA A 485 10.81 17.77 10.87
CA ALA A 485 12.02 18.32 10.25
C ALA A 485 12.82 17.25 9.46
N LEU A 486 12.58 15.96 9.74
CA LEU A 486 13.14 14.81 9.02
C LEU A 486 12.12 14.16 8.08
N HIS A 487 10.83 14.37 8.36
CA HIS A 487 9.71 13.67 7.76
C HIS A 487 8.70 14.67 7.19
N VAL A 488 8.76 14.87 5.89
CA VAL A 488 7.95 15.85 5.18
C VAL A 488 7.11 15.20 4.09
N TRP A 489 5.88 15.69 3.98
CA TRP A 489 5.01 15.37 2.86
C TRP A 489 5.32 16.28 1.67
N ARG A 490 5.59 15.67 0.51
CA ARG A 490 5.83 16.37 -0.75
C ARG A 490 4.79 15.93 -1.77
N LEU A 491 4.26 16.89 -2.53
CA LEU A 491 3.26 16.66 -3.58
C LEU A 491 3.87 17.08 -4.93
N PRO A 492 4.69 16.21 -5.57
CA PRO A 492 5.27 16.49 -6.88
C PRO A 492 4.20 16.52 -7.97
N HIS A 493 4.28 17.49 -8.88
CA HIS A 493 3.54 17.44 -10.15
C HIS A 493 4.24 16.50 -11.15
N ALA A 494 3.53 15.93 -12.13
CA ALA A 494 4.16 15.13 -13.19
C ALA A 494 5.23 15.94 -13.96
N LEU A 495 4.96 17.23 -14.21
CA LEU A 495 5.93 18.17 -14.80
C LEU A 495 6.95 18.73 -13.78
N SER A 496 7.13 18.11 -12.61
CA SER A 496 8.11 18.55 -11.59
C SER A 496 9.55 18.54 -12.10
N ALA A 497 9.88 17.59 -12.98
CA ALA A 497 11.17 17.47 -13.65
C ALA A 497 11.44 18.57 -14.70
N VAL A 498 10.41 19.33 -15.15
CA VAL A 498 10.58 20.39 -16.15
C VAL A 498 11.10 21.66 -15.48
N PRO A 499 12.31 22.16 -15.86
CA PRO A 499 12.91 23.33 -15.22
C PRO A 499 12.00 24.56 -15.23
N GLY A 500 11.99 25.30 -14.12
CA GLY A 500 11.18 26.52 -13.95
C GLY A 500 9.69 26.29 -13.71
N LEU A 501 9.06 25.34 -14.40
CA LEU A 501 7.62 25.04 -14.28
C LEU A 501 7.29 24.20 -13.04
N GLY A 502 8.06 23.14 -12.77
CA GLY A 502 7.73 22.14 -11.77
C GLY A 502 7.41 22.66 -10.36
N LYS A 503 8.06 23.76 -9.96
CA LYS A 503 7.89 24.42 -8.65
C LYS A 503 6.55 25.14 -8.47
N TYR A 504 5.86 25.55 -9.55
CA TYR A 504 4.58 26.26 -9.44
C TYR A 504 3.39 25.29 -9.32
N PHE A 505 3.53 24.09 -9.85
CA PHE A 505 2.49 23.07 -9.87
C PHE A 505 2.60 22.09 -8.69
N SER A 506 3.82 21.79 -8.23
CA SER A 506 4.05 20.96 -7.03
C SER A 506 3.64 21.70 -5.73
N ARG A 507 3.46 20.96 -4.63
CA ARG A 507 3.18 21.50 -3.28
C ARG A 507 4.06 20.84 -2.21
N GLY A 508 4.17 21.48 -1.05
CA GLY A 508 5.11 21.11 0.02
C GLY A 508 6.56 21.55 -0.23
N PRO A 509 7.52 21.11 0.59
CA PRO A 509 7.35 20.17 1.70
C PRO A 509 6.48 20.71 2.84
N TYR A 510 5.75 19.81 3.50
CA TYR A 510 4.99 20.10 4.73
C TYR A 510 5.43 19.12 5.84
N PRO A 511 5.80 19.60 7.04
CA PRO A 511 6.05 18.73 8.19
C PRO A 511 4.83 17.85 8.50
N ILE A 512 5.01 16.54 8.67
CA ILE A 512 3.89 15.62 8.93
C ILE A 512 4.25 14.52 9.93
N GLY A 513 3.23 14.00 10.63
CA GLY A 513 3.35 12.84 11.51
C GLY A 513 2.93 11.53 10.84
N GLY A 514 2.95 10.44 11.61
CA GLY A 514 2.72 9.08 11.16
C GLY A 514 4.01 8.32 10.84
N ASP A 515 3.87 6.99 10.74
CA ASP A 515 4.89 6.02 10.30
C ASP A 515 4.27 5.00 9.30
N LEU A 516 4.87 3.80 9.16
CA LEU A 516 4.35 2.70 8.33
C LEU A 516 3.04 2.07 8.87
N ASN A 517 2.83 2.05 10.18
CA ASN A 517 1.78 1.29 10.87
C ASN A 517 0.84 2.13 11.77
N THR A 518 1.01 3.45 11.85
CA THR A 518 -0.02 4.36 12.34
C THR A 518 -1.26 4.32 11.43
N VAL A 519 -2.45 4.52 11.99
CA VAL A 519 -3.71 4.51 11.20
C VAL A 519 -3.66 5.61 10.12
N TRP A 520 -3.28 6.83 10.52
CA TRP A 520 -2.78 7.82 9.57
C TRP A 520 -1.37 7.42 9.12
N GLN A 521 -1.29 6.50 8.15
CA GLN A 521 -0.02 6.05 7.59
C GLN A 521 0.69 7.20 6.86
N ALA A 522 2.00 7.28 7.10
CA ALA A 522 2.93 8.12 6.38
C ALA A 522 4.29 7.43 6.40
N SER A 523 4.48 6.43 5.54
CA SER A 523 5.67 5.57 5.57
C SER A 523 6.91 6.25 4.95
N LEU A 524 8.02 6.31 5.68
CA LEU A 524 9.34 6.60 5.13
C LEU A 524 10.02 5.32 4.58
N SER A 525 10.89 5.46 3.60
CA SER A 525 11.63 4.32 3.02
C SER A 525 12.91 4.04 3.81
N LEU A 526 13.12 2.80 4.25
CA LEU A 526 14.39 2.39 4.88
C LEU A 526 15.56 2.37 3.89
N VAL A 527 15.30 1.96 2.63
CA VAL A 527 16.34 1.76 1.60
C VAL A 527 16.67 2.99 0.75
N ARG A 528 15.88 4.07 0.84
CA ARG A 528 16.11 5.32 0.09
C ARG A 528 16.45 6.43 1.06
N ASP A 529 17.56 7.12 0.82
CA ASP A 529 17.86 8.32 1.58
C ASP A 529 16.97 9.48 1.10
N THR A 530 15.94 9.77 1.89
CA THR A 530 14.94 10.80 1.61
C THR A 530 14.30 11.27 2.91
N ASP A 531 13.82 12.52 2.90
CA ASP A 531 12.95 13.10 3.93
C ASP A 531 11.46 12.91 3.59
N ALA A 532 11.16 12.43 2.39
CA ALA A 532 9.85 12.54 1.78
C ALA A 532 9.02 11.27 2.00
N THR A 533 7.92 11.41 2.74
CA THR A 533 6.90 10.36 2.79
C THR A 533 6.07 10.37 1.51
N GLY A 534 5.95 9.20 0.89
CA GLY A 534 5.32 9.02 -0.43
C GLY A 534 3.89 8.48 -0.36
N ILE A 535 3.60 7.60 0.59
CA ILE A 535 2.33 6.84 0.66
C ILE A 535 1.50 7.30 1.87
N LEU A 536 0.38 7.96 1.60
CA LEU A 536 -0.51 8.57 2.60
C LEU A 536 -1.98 8.48 2.14
N PRO A 537 -2.97 8.61 3.06
CA PRO A 537 -4.37 8.81 2.69
C PRO A 537 -4.55 9.89 1.62
N GLY A 538 -4.90 9.52 0.38
CA GLY A 538 -5.17 10.46 -0.71
C GLY A 538 -6.59 11.04 -0.67
N TYR A 539 -7.49 10.26 -0.07
CA TYR A 539 -8.89 10.55 0.18
C TYR A 539 -9.24 9.97 1.56
N ARG A 540 -10.24 10.55 2.23
CA ARG A 540 -10.92 9.95 3.38
C ARG A 540 -12.42 10.15 3.23
N GLN A 541 -13.22 9.18 3.68
CA GLN A 541 -14.67 9.31 3.85
C GLN A 541 -15.12 8.78 5.21
N ILE A 542 -16.23 9.35 5.69
CA ILE A 542 -17.02 8.89 6.83
C ILE A 542 -18.48 9.02 6.43
N VAL A 543 -19.22 7.91 6.33
CA VAL A 543 -20.64 7.89 5.93
C VAL A 543 -21.53 7.56 7.13
N ASP A 544 -22.62 8.32 7.29
CA ASP A 544 -23.70 8.04 8.24
C ASP A 544 -24.96 7.60 7.48
N LEU A 545 -25.36 6.34 7.64
CA LEU A 545 -26.55 5.81 6.95
C LEU A 545 -27.88 6.17 7.64
N ALA A 546 -27.84 6.76 8.84
CA ALA A 546 -29.03 7.36 9.45
C ALA A 546 -29.44 8.62 8.67
N ASP A 547 -28.50 9.54 8.49
CA ASP A 547 -28.65 10.81 7.79
C ASP A 547 -27.38 11.13 6.97
N MET A 548 -27.51 11.00 5.64
CA MET A 548 -26.39 11.04 4.72
C MET A 548 -25.77 12.42 4.54
N ASP A 549 -26.50 13.52 4.82
CA ASP A 549 -25.95 14.87 4.72
C ASP A 549 -24.96 15.19 5.86
N ARG A 550 -24.87 14.31 6.87
CA ARG A 550 -23.86 14.34 7.94
C ARG A 550 -22.58 13.60 7.57
N SER A 551 -22.56 12.91 6.43
CA SER A 551 -21.37 12.24 5.91
C SER A 551 -20.28 13.27 5.60
N LEU A 552 -19.03 12.90 5.81
CA LEU A 552 -17.87 13.77 5.63
C LEU A 552 -16.87 13.13 4.65
N PHE A 553 -16.10 13.98 3.97
CA PHE A 553 -14.96 13.57 3.17
C PHE A 553 -13.75 14.49 3.35
N GLN A 554 -12.59 14.02 2.94
CA GLN A 554 -11.36 14.81 2.86
C GLN A 554 -10.61 14.41 1.58
N LEU A 555 -10.00 15.38 0.91
CA LEU A 555 -9.01 15.15 -0.15
C LEU A 555 -7.66 15.65 0.36
N SER A 556 -6.57 15.02 -0.04
CA SER A 556 -5.24 15.51 0.34
C SER A 556 -4.84 16.78 -0.41
N THR A 557 -5.23 16.94 -1.69
CA THR A 557 -4.92 18.13 -2.49
C THR A 557 -6.06 19.15 -2.53
N GLY A 558 -7.13 18.81 -3.23
CA GLY A 558 -8.12 19.75 -3.75
C GLY A 558 -8.82 19.14 -4.95
N GLN A 559 -10.03 19.60 -5.25
CA GLN A 559 -10.96 18.96 -6.20
C GLN A 559 -10.59 19.19 -7.68
N SER A 560 -9.84 20.26 -8.00
CA SER A 560 -9.49 20.65 -9.37
C SER A 560 -8.07 20.23 -9.75
N GLY A 561 -7.92 19.66 -10.95
CA GLY A 561 -6.61 19.37 -11.54
C GLY A 561 -5.93 20.55 -12.22
N ILE A 562 -6.56 21.73 -12.28
CA ILE A 562 -6.09 22.88 -13.06
C ILE A 562 -5.18 23.78 -12.20
N PRO A 563 -3.89 23.94 -12.53
CA PRO A 563 -2.99 24.81 -11.78
C PRO A 563 -3.48 26.27 -11.77
N GLY A 564 -3.45 26.89 -10.59
CA GLY A 564 -3.94 28.26 -10.39
C GLY A 564 -5.45 28.39 -10.14
N HIS A 565 -6.23 27.31 -10.31
CA HIS A 565 -7.62 27.28 -9.88
C HIS A 565 -7.70 27.33 -8.33
N PRO A 566 -8.66 28.06 -7.71
CA PRO A 566 -8.78 28.12 -6.25
C PRO A 566 -8.85 26.74 -5.60
N ARG A 567 -9.59 25.81 -6.22
CA ARG A 567 -9.76 24.41 -5.75
C ARG A 567 -8.62 23.44 -6.11
N TYR A 568 -7.40 23.94 -6.42
CA TYR A 568 -6.27 23.09 -6.82
C TYR A 568 -5.55 22.44 -5.62
N GLY A 569 -5.45 23.17 -4.50
CA GLY A 569 -4.70 22.76 -3.31
C GLY A 569 -5.34 23.22 -2.00
N ASP A 570 -6.64 23.52 -2.01
CA ASP A 570 -7.37 24.16 -0.92
C ASP A 570 -7.73 23.22 0.23
N CYS A 571 -7.58 21.90 0.06
CA CYS A 571 -7.77 20.93 1.13
C CYS A 571 -6.49 20.68 1.94
N ILE A 572 -5.31 21.14 1.50
CA ILE A 572 -4.00 20.80 2.09
C ILE A 572 -3.91 21.19 3.59
N GLU A 573 -4.36 22.39 3.96
CA GLU A 573 -4.34 22.86 5.35
C GLU A 573 -5.39 22.17 6.24
N GLU A 574 -6.46 21.65 5.62
CA GLU A 574 -7.48 20.87 6.30
C GLU A 574 -7.02 19.42 6.50
N TYR A 575 -6.36 18.86 5.48
CA TYR A 575 -5.72 17.55 5.51
C TYR A 575 -4.70 17.44 6.64
N LEU A 576 -3.74 18.36 6.69
CA LEU A 576 -2.70 18.44 7.73
C LEU A 576 -3.27 18.61 9.14
N ALA A 577 -4.47 19.20 9.26
CA ALA A 577 -5.16 19.43 10.53
C ALA A 577 -6.27 18.40 10.85
N GLY A 578 -6.41 17.33 10.05
CA GLY A 578 -7.45 16.32 10.27
C GLY A 578 -8.89 16.83 10.09
N ARG A 579 -9.11 17.95 9.39
CA ARG A 579 -10.43 18.55 9.14
C ARG A 579 -11.05 18.02 7.84
N TYR A 580 -12.37 17.89 7.83
CA TYR A 580 -13.14 17.29 6.75
C TYR A 580 -14.21 18.27 6.23
N ARG A 581 -14.72 18.02 5.02
CA ARG A 581 -15.82 18.75 4.38
C ARG A 581 -17.09 17.88 4.31
N PRO A 582 -18.30 18.47 4.27
CA PRO A 582 -19.53 17.70 4.11
C PRO A 582 -19.63 16.99 2.76
N LEU A 583 -20.04 15.71 2.77
CA LEU A 583 -20.34 14.89 1.59
C LEU A 583 -21.86 14.92 1.34
N LEU A 584 -22.39 16.10 1.00
CA LEU A 584 -23.82 16.37 0.88
C LEU A 584 -24.48 15.52 -0.21
N PHE A 585 -25.63 14.91 0.10
CA PHE A 585 -26.29 13.91 -0.74
C PHE A 585 -27.74 14.25 -1.08
N THR A 586 -28.48 14.94 -0.22
CA THR A 586 -29.82 15.41 -0.59
C THR A 586 -29.72 16.58 -1.55
N ARG A 587 -30.61 16.59 -2.56
CA ARG A 587 -30.65 17.67 -3.57
C ARG A 587 -30.75 19.06 -2.92
N GLY A 588 -31.54 19.21 -1.86
CA GLY A 588 -31.69 20.48 -1.14
C GLY A 588 -30.39 20.94 -0.47
N ALA A 589 -29.63 20.04 0.14
CA ALA A 589 -28.33 20.38 0.73
C ALA A 589 -27.30 20.74 -0.35
N VAL A 590 -27.24 19.98 -1.44
CA VAL A 590 -26.34 20.24 -2.58
C VAL A 590 -26.67 21.58 -3.26
N GLU A 591 -27.95 21.87 -3.53
CA GLU A 591 -28.37 23.15 -4.13
C GLU A 591 -28.15 24.35 -3.19
N ALA A 592 -28.31 24.17 -1.88
CA ALA A 592 -28.03 25.22 -0.88
C ALA A 592 -26.53 25.51 -0.69
N ALA A 593 -25.65 24.56 -1.03
CA ALA A 593 -24.19 24.69 -0.94
C ALA A 593 -23.51 24.96 -2.31
N ALA A 594 -24.28 25.16 -3.39
CA ALA A 594 -23.75 25.31 -4.74
C ALA A 594 -23.07 26.67 -4.95
N GLU A 595 -21.74 26.66 -5.14
CA GLU A 595 -20.97 27.86 -5.49
C GLU A 595 -21.16 28.28 -6.96
N HIS A 596 -21.31 27.30 -7.86
CA HIS A 596 -21.41 27.47 -9.30
C HIS A 596 -22.39 26.44 -9.90
N THR A 597 -23.06 26.82 -10.99
CA THR A 597 -23.97 25.94 -11.76
C THR A 597 -23.64 26.03 -13.24
N LEU A 598 -23.60 24.89 -13.93
CA LEU A 598 -23.41 24.78 -15.38
C LEU A 598 -24.48 23.87 -15.97
N THR A 599 -25.28 24.38 -16.91
CA THR A 599 -26.20 23.58 -17.72
C THR A 599 -25.47 23.10 -18.96
N LEU A 600 -25.56 21.81 -19.27
CA LEU A 600 -25.12 21.23 -20.53
C LEU A 600 -26.36 20.74 -21.29
N GLU A 601 -26.60 21.31 -22.47
CA GLU A 601 -27.71 20.93 -23.35
C GLU A 601 -27.19 20.00 -24.46
N PRO A 602 -28.00 19.02 -24.93
CA PRO A 602 -27.67 18.23 -26.12
C PRO A 602 -27.50 19.12 -27.36
N ALA A 603 -26.57 18.74 -28.24
CA ALA A 603 -26.30 19.41 -29.52
C ALA A 603 -27.24 18.97 -30.64
#